data_AF-A0A1J3I3U4-F1
#
_entry.id   AF-A0A1J3I3U4-F1
#
_cell.length_a   1.000
_cell.length_b   1.000
_cell.length_c   1.000
_cell.angle_alpha   90.00
_cell.angle_beta   90.00
_cell.angle_gamma   90.00
#
_symmetry.space_group_name_H-M   'P 1'
#
loop_
_entity.id
_entity.type
_entity.pdbx_description
1 polymer ?
#
loop_
_entity_poly.entity_id
_entity_poly.type
_entity_poly.pdbx_seq_one_letter_code
_entity_poly.pdbx_strand_id
1 'polypeptide(L)'
;GISLDMSQVTNMPLESLVFAKMCNLRYLKFYSSTCPRECEGDCKLNFPDGLSLPLEEVRYLDWLKYPLMELPSDFNPKNLVDLRLPYSKIKQIWKIAKDTPRLKWVDLNNSRMLQTLSGFSKAPNL
;
A
#
# COMPACT_ATOMS: atom_id res chain seq x y z
N GLY A 1 10.12 5.56 10.78
CA GLY A 1 9.37 4.64 9.90
C GLY A 1 8.85 3.49 10.73
N ILE A 2 7.88 2.74 10.23
CA ILE A 2 7.31 1.56 10.88
C ILE A 2 7.53 0.37 9.96
N SER A 3 8.00 -0.75 10.52
CA SER A 3 8.10 -2.05 9.83
C SER A 3 7.41 -3.10 10.69
N LEU A 4 6.46 -3.82 10.11
CA LEU A 4 5.65 -4.80 10.81
C LEU A 4 5.83 -6.16 10.14
N ASP A 5 6.24 -7.15 10.94
CA ASP A 5 6.32 -8.53 10.51
C ASP A 5 4.95 -9.20 10.70
N MET A 6 4.38 -9.64 9.58
CA MET A 6 3.07 -10.24 9.47
C MET A 6 3.13 -11.77 9.58
N SER A 7 4.32 -12.35 9.79
CA SER A 7 4.53 -13.79 9.94
C SER A 7 3.69 -14.39 11.08
N GLN A 8 3.65 -13.71 12.22
CA GLN A 8 2.97 -14.16 13.44
C GLN A 8 1.61 -13.51 13.67
N VAL A 9 1.29 -12.45 12.92
CA VAL A 9 -0.04 -11.85 12.94
C VAL A 9 -1.05 -12.91 12.50
N THR A 10 -2.23 -12.96 13.10
CA THR A 10 -3.37 -13.76 12.63
C THR A 10 -4.44 -12.81 12.08
N ASN A 11 -5.60 -13.31 11.68
CA ASN A 11 -6.69 -12.47 11.19
C ASN A 11 -6.99 -11.34 12.20
N MET A 12 -6.64 -10.09 11.84
CA MET A 12 -6.68 -8.94 12.74
C MET A 12 -7.49 -7.82 12.07
N PRO A 13 -8.75 -7.64 12.46
CA PRO A 13 -9.53 -6.48 12.03
C PRO A 13 -8.92 -5.23 12.64
N LEU A 14 -8.71 -4.21 11.81
CA LEU A 14 -8.23 -2.91 12.23
C LEU A 14 -9.27 -1.84 11.91
N GLU A 15 -9.38 -0.87 12.80
CA GLU A 15 -10.17 0.33 12.56
C GLU A 15 -9.63 1.10 11.36
N SER A 16 -10.53 1.72 10.59
CA SER A 16 -10.19 2.46 9.38
C SER A 16 -9.18 3.59 9.62
N LEU A 17 -9.18 4.18 10.83
CA LEU A 17 -8.36 5.33 11.21
C LEU A 17 -7.06 4.96 11.92
N VAL A 18 -6.68 3.67 11.99
CA VAL A 18 -5.51 3.21 12.77
C VAL A 18 -4.21 3.94 12.44
N PHE A 19 -4.01 4.37 11.19
CA PHE A 19 -2.83 5.13 10.75
C PHE A 19 -3.05 6.64 10.66
N ALA A 20 -4.29 7.13 10.84
CA ALA A 20 -4.65 8.53 10.55
C ALA A 20 -3.89 9.55 11.42
N LYS A 21 -3.47 9.16 12.63
CA LYS A 21 -2.70 10.00 13.56
C LYS A 21 -1.18 9.95 13.32
N MET A 22 -0.69 9.15 12.35
CA MET A 22 0.74 8.95 12.11
C MET A 22 1.30 9.96 11.08
N CYS A 23 1.00 11.26 11.24
CA CYS A 23 1.23 12.29 10.22
C CYS A 23 2.70 12.50 9.80
N ASN A 24 3.65 12.16 10.67
CA ASN A 24 5.09 12.30 10.39
C ASN A 24 5.75 11.03 9.83
N LEU A 25 4.94 10.01 9.50
CA LEU A 25 5.46 8.72 9.05
C LEU A 25 6.04 8.85 7.65
N ARG A 26 7.34 8.52 7.49
CA ARG A 26 8.03 8.56 6.19
C ARG A 26 8.19 7.21 5.50
N TYR A 27 8.05 6.13 6.27
CA TYR A 27 8.29 4.77 5.83
C TYR A 27 7.28 3.86 6.53
N LEU A 28 6.52 3.11 5.75
CA LEU A 28 5.56 2.13 6.24
C LEU A 28 5.79 0.81 5.49
N LYS A 29 6.15 -0.23 6.24
CA LYS A 29 6.41 -1.54 5.69
C LYS A 29 5.64 -2.64 6.40
N PHE A 30 5.00 -3.52 5.63
CA PHE A 30 4.44 -4.78 6.07
C PHE A 30 5.10 -5.89 5.28
N TYR A 31 5.76 -6.81 5.99
CA TYR A 31 6.48 -7.93 5.38
C TYR A 31 6.16 -9.22 6.11
N SER A 32 6.63 -10.35 5.59
CA SER A 32 6.49 -11.65 6.24
C SER A 32 7.86 -12.31 6.29
N SER A 33 8.40 -12.54 7.49
CA SER A 33 9.71 -13.17 7.68
C SER A 33 9.70 -14.68 7.40
N THR A 34 8.58 -15.35 7.64
CA THR A 34 8.45 -16.80 7.48
C THR A 34 8.09 -17.22 6.05
N CYS A 35 7.34 -16.38 5.33
CA CYS A 35 6.93 -16.65 3.96
C CYS A 35 6.97 -15.36 3.14
N PRO A 36 8.13 -15.02 2.54
CA PRO A 36 8.24 -13.84 1.70
C PRO A 36 7.57 -14.03 0.33
N ARG A 37 7.32 -15.27 -0.09
CA ARG A 37 6.68 -15.65 -1.36
C ARG A 37 5.85 -16.94 -1.18
N GLU A 38 4.72 -17.04 -1.88
CA GLU A 38 4.05 -18.31 -2.24
C GLU A 38 3.26 -19.13 -1.20
N CYS A 39 2.78 -18.55 -0.10
CA CYS A 39 1.66 -19.20 0.62
C CYS A 39 0.34 -18.55 0.23
N GLU A 40 -0.66 -19.37 -0.11
CA GLU A 40 -2.03 -19.01 -0.57
C GLU A 40 -2.86 -18.15 0.41
N GLY A 41 -2.28 -17.68 1.52
CA GLY A 41 -2.95 -16.80 2.46
C GLY A 41 -2.96 -15.34 2.00
N ASP A 42 -4.11 -14.70 2.10
CA ASP A 42 -4.27 -13.25 1.96
C ASP A 42 -3.50 -12.47 3.04
N CYS A 43 -3.41 -11.14 2.89
CA CYS A 43 -2.97 -10.30 4.01
C CYS A 43 -3.88 -10.53 5.21
N LYS A 44 -3.25 -10.67 6.37
CA LYS A 44 -3.93 -11.00 7.63
C LYS A 44 -4.58 -9.79 8.29
N LEU A 45 -4.26 -8.59 7.80
CA LEU A 45 -4.97 -7.36 8.14
C LEU A 45 -6.20 -7.25 7.28
N ASN A 46 -7.35 -7.03 7.92
CA ASN A 46 -8.57 -6.69 7.24
C ASN A 46 -9.11 -5.36 7.79
N PHE A 47 -9.83 -4.65 6.93
CA PHE A 47 -10.33 -3.31 7.18
C PHE A 47 -11.83 -3.32 6.85
N PRO A 48 -12.69 -3.81 7.77
CA PRO A 48 -14.11 -4.03 7.48
C PRO A 48 -14.82 -2.72 7.15
N ASP A 49 -14.41 -1.63 7.79
CA ASP A 49 -14.95 -0.28 7.58
C ASP A 49 -14.11 0.55 6.57
N GLY A 50 -13.25 -0.13 5.80
CA GLY A 50 -12.29 0.51 4.90
C GLY A 50 -11.03 1.00 5.62
N LEU A 51 -10.13 1.64 4.88
CA LEU A 51 -8.82 2.08 5.35
C LEU A 51 -8.60 3.54 4.97
N SER A 52 -8.19 4.35 5.94
CA SER A 52 -7.77 5.75 5.77
C SER A 52 -6.26 5.84 5.91
N LEU A 53 -5.60 6.49 4.95
CA LEU A 53 -4.15 6.69 4.95
C LEU A 53 -3.79 8.15 4.60
N PRO A 54 -4.14 9.15 5.43
CA PRO A 54 -3.82 10.56 5.18
C PRO A 54 -2.33 10.88 5.49
N LEU A 55 -1.43 10.01 5.05
CA LEU A 55 -0.02 9.99 5.41
C LEU A 55 0.82 10.85 4.46
N GLU A 56 0.74 12.17 4.62
CA GLU A 56 1.36 13.12 3.67
C GLU A 56 2.88 13.05 3.59
N GLU A 57 3.55 12.66 4.68
CA GLU A 57 5.01 12.59 4.75
C GLU A 57 5.58 11.26 4.25
N VAL A 58 4.74 10.30 3.86
CA VAL A 58 5.20 8.97 3.41
C VAL A 58 6.00 9.09 2.12
N ARG A 59 7.19 8.51 2.15
CA ARG A 59 8.12 8.41 1.01
C ARG A 59 8.26 6.98 0.51
N TYR A 60 8.03 6.01 1.39
CA TYR A 60 8.16 4.58 1.09
C TYR A 60 6.96 3.84 1.65
N LEU A 61 6.20 3.20 0.76
CA LEU A 61 5.09 2.32 1.11
C LEU A 61 5.39 0.93 0.57
N ASP A 62 5.70 -0.02 1.44
CA ASP A 62 5.99 -1.41 1.09
C ASP A 62 5.00 -2.33 1.79
N TRP A 63 3.96 -2.77 1.08
CA TRP A 63 2.87 -3.53 1.68
C TRP A 63 2.66 -4.85 0.96
N LEU A 64 3.33 -5.87 1.49
CA LEU A 64 3.17 -7.24 1.01
C LEU A 64 1.71 -7.68 1.13
N LYS A 65 1.16 -8.21 0.02
CA LYS A 65 -0.20 -8.76 -0.07
C LYS A 65 -1.32 -7.74 0.21
N TYR A 66 -1.09 -6.45 -0.06
CA TYR A 66 -2.06 -5.38 0.22
C TYR A 66 -3.52 -5.78 -0.08
N PRO A 67 -4.44 -5.69 0.92
CA PRO A 67 -5.72 -6.39 0.87
C PRO A 67 -6.82 -5.70 0.06
N LEU A 68 -6.70 -4.40 -0.22
CA LEU A 68 -7.74 -3.64 -0.89
C LEU A 68 -7.54 -3.57 -2.40
N MET A 69 -8.63 -3.30 -3.13
CA MET A 69 -8.64 -3.22 -4.59
C MET A 69 -8.06 -1.91 -5.14
N GLU A 70 -7.89 -0.89 -4.29
CA GLU A 70 -7.27 0.40 -4.60
C GLU A 70 -6.64 1.02 -3.34
N LEU A 71 -5.73 1.99 -3.51
CA LEU A 71 -5.25 2.79 -2.38
C LEU A 71 -6.35 3.76 -1.91
N PRO A 72 -6.39 4.11 -0.62
CA PRO A 72 -7.38 5.05 -0.10
C PRO A 72 -7.39 6.38 -0.83
N SER A 73 -8.60 6.92 -1.05
CA SER A 73 -8.79 8.18 -1.78
C SER A 73 -8.23 9.39 -1.03
N ASP A 74 -7.97 9.28 0.27
CA ASP A 74 -7.34 10.30 1.12
C ASP A 74 -5.80 10.22 1.12
N PHE A 75 -5.20 9.17 0.53
CA PHE A 75 -3.75 9.04 0.46
C PHE A 75 -3.12 10.14 -0.41
N ASN A 76 -2.21 10.93 0.17
CA ASN A 76 -1.54 12.04 -0.51
C ASN A 76 -0.13 11.61 -0.96
N PRO A 77 0.10 11.32 -2.25
CA PRO A 77 1.33 10.70 -2.71
C PRO A 77 2.39 11.73 -3.15
N LYS A 78 2.23 13.03 -2.82
CA LYS A 78 3.15 14.10 -3.24
C LYS A 78 4.61 13.84 -2.84
N ASN A 79 4.80 13.20 -1.68
CA ASN A 79 6.12 12.87 -1.14
C ASN A 79 6.55 11.42 -1.43
N LEU A 80 5.70 10.61 -2.04
CA LEU A 80 5.97 9.19 -2.30
C LEU A 80 7.09 9.04 -3.32
N VAL A 81 8.06 8.18 -3.01
CA VAL A 81 9.24 7.89 -3.83
C VAL A 81 9.24 6.44 -4.30
N ASP A 82 8.87 5.49 -3.42
CA ASP A 82 8.85 4.06 -3.72
C ASP A 82 7.51 3.46 -3.26
N LEU A 83 6.79 2.84 -4.20
CA LEU A 83 5.52 2.15 -3.96
C LEU A 83 5.67 0.66 -4.29
N ARG A 84 5.58 -0.19 -3.27
CA ARG A 84 5.64 -1.64 -3.44
C ARG A 84 4.40 -2.28 -2.86
N LEU A 85 3.61 -2.91 -3.71
CA LEU A 85 2.40 -3.66 -3.36
C LEU A 85 2.46 -5.07 -3.99
N PRO A 86 3.52 -5.85 -3.76
CA PRO A 86 3.64 -7.17 -4.38
C PRO A 86 2.57 -8.12 -3.83
N TYR A 87 2.08 -9.02 -4.68
CA TYR A 87 1.03 -10.00 -4.37
C TYR A 87 -0.29 -9.37 -3.89
N SER A 88 -0.58 -8.12 -4.26
CA SER A 88 -1.77 -7.41 -3.79
C SER A 88 -3.04 -7.79 -4.56
N LYS A 89 -4.19 -7.44 -3.97
CA LYS A 89 -5.52 -7.53 -4.61
C LYS A 89 -5.88 -6.30 -5.45
N ILE A 90 -4.91 -5.42 -5.71
CA ILE A 90 -5.16 -4.14 -6.35
C ILE A 90 -5.63 -4.36 -7.79
N LYS A 91 -6.69 -3.66 -8.19
CA LYS A 91 -7.17 -3.58 -9.58
C LYS A 91 -6.63 -2.34 -10.28
N GLN A 92 -6.47 -1.26 -9.53
CA GLN A 92 -5.91 0.01 -9.97
C GLN A 92 -5.37 0.75 -8.74
N ILE A 93 -4.41 1.64 -8.93
CA ILE A 93 -3.77 2.34 -7.80
C ILE A 93 -4.66 3.44 -7.25
N TRP A 94 -5.14 4.32 -8.15
CA TRP A 94 -6.13 5.36 -7.85
C TRP A 94 -7.16 5.40 -8.97
N LYS A 95 -8.44 5.53 -8.60
CA LYS A 95 -9.53 5.75 -9.57
C LYS A 95 -9.38 7.06 -10.33
N ILE A 96 -8.93 8.11 -9.63
CA ILE A 96 -8.58 9.42 -10.21
C ILE A 96 -7.08 9.60 -10.04
N ALA A 97 -6.37 9.80 -11.15
CA ALA A 97 -4.93 9.96 -11.13
C ALA A 97 -4.50 11.13 -10.22
N LYS A 98 -3.49 10.88 -9.39
CA LYS A 98 -2.98 11.84 -8.40
C LYS A 98 -1.59 12.33 -8.78
N ASP A 99 -1.32 13.60 -8.50
CA ASP A 99 -0.01 14.20 -8.74
C ASP A 99 1.04 13.47 -7.90
N THR A 100 1.98 12.81 -8.57
CA THR A 100 3.00 11.93 -7.97
C THR A 100 4.41 12.35 -8.41
N PRO A 101 4.80 13.61 -8.16
CA PRO A 101 6.00 14.20 -8.76
C PRO A 101 7.31 13.60 -8.29
N ARG A 102 7.32 12.80 -7.22
CA ARG A 102 8.55 12.24 -6.62
C ARG A 102 8.65 10.72 -6.76
N LEU A 103 7.63 10.08 -7.32
CA LEU A 103 7.59 8.63 -7.48
C LEU A 103 8.65 8.22 -8.50
N LYS A 104 9.48 7.23 -8.14
CA LYS A 104 10.58 6.72 -8.96
C LYS A 104 10.55 5.21 -9.13
N TRP A 105 9.94 4.51 -8.18
CA TRP A 105 9.90 3.05 -8.16
C TRP A 105 8.50 2.55 -7.86
N VAL A 106 8.07 1.57 -8.65
CA VAL A 106 6.80 0.86 -8.47
C VAL A 106 7.07 -0.63 -8.59
N ASP A 107 6.66 -1.38 -7.57
CA ASP A 107 6.65 -2.85 -7.60
C ASP A 107 5.21 -3.35 -7.37
N LEU A 108 4.60 -3.90 -8.42
CA LEU A 108 3.28 -4.53 -8.37
C LEU A 108 3.36 -6.02 -8.70
N ASN A 109 4.54 -6.65 -8.59
CA ASN A 109 4.76 -8.04 -8.97
C ASN A 109 3.71 -8.97 -8.35
N ASN A 110 3.22 -9.92 -9.15
CA ASN A 110 2.19 -10.89 -8.74
C ASN A 110 0.85 -10.28 -8.28
N SER A 111 0.55 -9.02 -8.57
CA SER A 111 -0.78 -8.42 -8.38
C SER A 111 -1.73 -8.86 -9.50
N ARG A 112 -2.21 -10.09 -9.43
CA ARG A 112 -2.96 -10.76 -10.51
C ARG A 112 -4.29 -10.09 -10.87
N MET A 113 -4.83 -9.24 -10.00
CA MET A 113 -6.08 -8.52 -10.22
C MET A 113 -5.90 -7.18 -10.91
N LEU A 114 -4.65 -6.73 -11.17
CA LEU A 114 -4.35 -5.44 -11.75
C LEU A 114 -4.91 -5.34 -13.18
N GLN A 115 -5.75 -4.33 -13.42
CA GLN A 115 -6.44 -4.10 -14.69
C GLN A 115 -5.90 -2.90 -15.46
N THR A 116 -5.36 -1.90 -14.75
CA THR A 116 -4.89 -0.66 -15.36
C THR A 116 -3.80 0.02 -14.53
N LEU A 117 -2.96 0.76 -15.22
CA LEU A 117 -1.90 1.61 -14.66
C LEU A 117 -2.21 3.11 -14.82
N SER A 118 -3.42 3.48 -15.27
CA SER A 118 -3.82 4.88 -15.52
C SER A 118 -3.68 5.81 -14.31
N GLY A 119 -3.71 5.24 -13.09
CA GLY A 119 -3.44 5.98 -11.86
C GLY A 119 -2.06 6.68 -11.84
N PHE A 120 -1.08 6.18 -12.60
CA PHE A 120 0.26 6.75 -12.72
C PHE A 120 0.40 7.79 -13.84
N SER A 121 -0.68 8.16 -14.54
CA SER A 121 -0.62 9.17 -15.62
C SER A 121 -0.08 10.54 -15.21
N LYS A 122 0.01 10.81 -13.89
CA LYS A 122 0.59 12.02 -13.32
C LYS A 122 1.86 11.78 -12.49
N ALA A 123 2.61 10.72 -12.83
CA ALA A 123 3.90 10.38 -12.25
C ALA A 123 5.02 10.69 -13.27
N PRO A 124 5.51 11.93 -13.40
CA PRO A 124 6.44 12.32 -14.46
C PRO A 124 7.84 11.70 -14.33
N ASN A 125 8.18 11.14 -13.17
CA ASN A 125 9.50 10.60 -12.86
C ASN A 125 9.50 9.06 -12.71
N LEU A 126 8.38 8.42 -13.06
CA LEU A 126 8.21 6.97 -13.09
C LEU A 126 8.52 6.43 -14.49
#